data_AF-A0A1C4WR54-F1
#
_entry.id   AF-A0A1C4WR54-F1
#
_cell.length_a   1.000
_cell.length_b   1.000
_cell.length_c   1.000
_cell.angle_alpha   90.00
_cell.angle_beta   90.00
_cell.angle_gamma   90.00
#
_symmetry.space_group_name_H-M   'P 1'
#
loop_
_entity.id
_entity.type
_entity.pdbx_description
1 polymer ?
#
loop_
_entity_poly.entity_id
_entity_poly.type
_entity_poly.pdbx_seq_one_letter_code
_entity_poly.pdbx_strand_id
1 'polypeptide(L)'
;MATEINYDGLTVGQLYETFTKAGIDRSEASVLVSSWIYENVGSARRVFNYAEPFPAVEPGCAPPAFARTFAHTDWVDGEDVVQAGQTTGELGFNERFHRIEHDLDHLGTDLAKAFSCLAAMRASVRKLLDEIRAELNRLNSSVHDSGAITGGPLTIDTYPNYPLAALDFGRYMGTTMFLDKKVSVWQTKQGTIVLPAVETVGVDAVAGTKLRGAGQISRYLNENVDPRRRFPQQVRIDEFVRVFGEEELADGRNVRDVLKALPADGVYENLDAMVVELGEREAAMVRTTTGAPAAVAAALGVDTALQSVAEGDVATLTAVPTRARAALAKSGVNTIGQLAELPAERVVSIMKENQVGASMGDAAEWTAYAQTLTRLR
;
A
#
# COMPACT_ATOMS: atom_id res chain seq x y z
N MET A 1 36.02 24.62 -22.33
CA MET A 1 36.09 25.20 -20.97
C MET A 1 35.76 26.68 -21.07
N ALA A 2 34.58 27.08 -20.64
CA ALA A 2 34.27 28.47 -20.31
C ALA A 2 33.84 28.44 -18.83
N THR A 3 34.75 28.83 -17.94
CA THR A 3 34.61 28.69 -16.47
C THR A 3 34.09 29.95 -15.80
N GLU A 4 33.73 30.98 -16.55
CA GLU A 4 33.33 32.28 -15.99
C GLU A 4 31.97 32.71 -16.58
N ILE A 5 31.06 33.11 -15.69
CA ILE A 5 29.75 33.63 -16.07
C ILE A 5 29.96 35.01 -16.72
N ASN A 6 29.65 35.12 -18.00
CA ASN A 6 29.78 36.34 -18.81
C ASN A 6 28.41 36.70 -19.40
N TYR A 7 27.96 37.92 -19.15
CA TYR A 7 26.73 38.47 -19.70
C TYR A 7 27.03 39.84 -20.30
N ASP A 8 26.66 40.02 -21.58
CA ASP A 8 26.91 41.22 -22.39
C ASP A 8 28.36 41.75 -22.36
N GLY A 9 29.35 40.84 -22.32
CA GLY A 9 30.77 41.19 -22.37
C GLY A 9 31.41 41.54 -21.02
N LEU A 10 30.67 41.48 -19.92
CA LEU A 10 31.15 41.68 -18.54
C LEU A 10 31.18 40.36 -17.76
N THR A 11 32.31 40.04 -17.13
CA THR A 11 32.43 38.87 -16.25
C THR A 11 32.13 39.21 -14.78
N VAL A 12 31.69 38.20 -14.03
CA VAL A 12 31.48 38.29 -12.57
C VAL A 12 32.74 38.80 -11.85
N GLY A 13 33.94 38.36 -12.27
CA GLY A 13 35.20 38.84 -11.72
C GLY A 13 35.45 40.33 -11.99
N GLN A 14 35.19 40.79 -13.22
CA GLN A 14 35.34 42.21 -13.59
C GLN A 14 34.37 43.12 -12.83
N LEU A 15 33.14 42.66 -12.60
CA LEU A 15 32.14 43.41 -11.85
C LEU A 15 32.52 43.55 -10.37
N TYR A 16 32.97 42.45 -9.75
CA TYR A 16 33.46 42.44 -8.37
C TYR A 16 34.68 43.35 -8.18
N GLU A 17 35.64 43.30 -9.10
CA GLU A 17 36.79 44.21 -9.07
C GLU A 17 36.40 45.67 -9.24
N THR A 18 35.38 45.97 -10.05
CA THR A 18 34.92 47.34 -10.28
C THR A 18 34.31 47.94 -9.00
N PHE A 19 33.47 47.17 -8.29
CA PHE A 19 32.88 47.61 -7.01
C PHE A 19 33.93 47.81 -5.91
N THR A 20 34.87 46.87 -5.79
CA THR A 20 35.93 46.97 -4.77
C THR A 20 36.92 48.09 -5.07
N LYS A 21 37.25 48.37 -6.35
CA LYS A 21 38.05 49.54 -6.76
C LYS A 21 37.32 50.86 -6.54
N ALA A 22 35.99 50.88 -6.59
CA ALA A 22 35.16 52.03 -6.27
C ALA A 22 35.02 52.28 -4.74
N GLY A 23 35.67 51.47 -3.90
CA GLY A 23 35.67 51.63 -2.45
C GLY A 23 34.49 50.97 -1.74
N ILE A 24 33.70 50.14 -2.44
CA ILE A 24 32.64 49.33 -1.83
C ILE A 24 33.30 48.18 -1.07
N ASP A 25 32.83 47.91 0.15
CA ASP A 25 33.36 46.83 0.96
C ASP A 25 33.21 45.48 0.24
N ARG A 26 34.15 44.56 0.48
CA ARG A 26 34.18 43.25 -0.20
C ARG A 26 32.91 42.43 0.04
N SER A 27 32.31 42.55 1.22
CA SER A 27 31.06 41.85 1.54
C SER A 27 29.88 42.44 0.77
N GLU A 28 29.77 43.77 0.72
CA GLU A 28 28.74 44.48 -0.04
C GLU A 28 28.90 44.29 -1.56
N ALA A 29 30.13 44.34 -2.07
CA ALA A 29 30.44 44.04 -3.47
C ALA A 29 30.04 42.62 -3.85
N SER A 30 30.19 41.65 -2.94
CA SER A 30 29.75 40.26 -3.18
C SER A 30 28.23 40.16 -3.26
N VAL A 31 27.50 40.91 -2.43
CA VAL A 31 26.02 40.97 -2.46
C VAL A 31 25.54 41.64 -3.75
N LEU A 32 26.14 42.76 -4.16
CA LEU A 32 25.79 43.47 -5.40
C LEU A 32 26.06 42.62 -6.64
N VAL A 33 27.19 41.92 -6.69
CA VAL A 33 27.50 40.97 -7.77
C VAL A 33 26.54 39.80 -7.77
N SER A 34 26.16 39.27 -6.59
CA SER A 34 25.16 38.20 -6.50
C SER A 34 23.81 38.66 -7.03
N SER A 35 23.35 39.86 -6.64
CA SER A 35 22.10 40.46 -7.15
C SER A 35 22.14 40.69 -8.65
N TRP A 36 23.28 41.15 -9.19
CA TRP A 36 23.47 41.31 -10.64
C TRP A 36 23.40 39.97 -11.40
N ILE A 37 24.01 38.91 -10.86
CA ILE A 37 23.88 37.55 -11.41
C ILE A 37 22.40 37.11 -11.37
N TYR A 38 21.70 37.35 -10.27
CA TYR A 38 20.28 37.02 -10.14
C TYR A 38 19.40 37.76 -11.17
N GLU A 39 19.67 39.03 -11.42
CA GLU A 39 18.90 39.85 -12.37
C GLU A 39 19.21 39.54 -13.84
N ASN A 40 20.46 39.22 -14.17
CA ASN A 40 20.90 39.11 -15.58
C ASN A 40 21.03 37.67 -16.08
N VAL A 41 21.31 36.71 -15.20
CA VAL A 41 21.51 35.29 -15.54
C VAL A 41 20.29 34.44 -15.13
N GLY A 42 19.43 35.00 -14.27
CA GLY A 42 18.23 34.36 -13.75
C GLY A 42 18.48 33.55 -12.47
N SER A 43 17.41 33.29 -11.73
CA SER A 43 17.45 32.42 -10.56
C SER A 43 17.42 30.95 -11.00
N ALA A 44 18.33 30.13 -10.48
CA ALA A 44 18.27 28.68 -10.66
C ALA A 44 17.45 28.06 -9.52
N ARG A 45 16.48 27.22 -9.87
CA ARG A 45 15.68 26.45 -8.91
C ARG A 45 16.60 25.51 -8.12
N ARG A 46 16.70 25.70 -6.79
CA ARG A 46 17.45 24.80 -5.92
C ARG A 46 16.71 23.46 -5.83
N VAL A 47 17.42 22.35 -6.05
CA VAL A 47 16.87 21.00 -5.92
C VAL A 47 17.72 20.21 -4.91
N PHE A 48 17.06 19.68 -3.89
CA PHE A 48 17.59 18.73 -2.94
C PHE A 48 17.46 17.31 -3.50
N ASN A 49 18.59 16.59 -3.51
CA ASN A 49 18.68 15.17 -3.81
C ASN A 49 19.57 14.49 -2.79
N TYR A 50 19.30 13.22 -2.51
CA TYR A 50 20.20 12.41 -1.71
C TYR A 50 21.50 12.17 -2.48
N ALA A 51 22.64 12.34 -1.79
CA ALA A 51 23.96 12.10 -2.36
C ALA A 51 24.16 10.61 -2.69
N GLU A 52 23.62 9.73 -1.85
CA GLU A 52 23.68 8.28 -2.03
C GLU A 52 22.28 7.69 -2.25
N PRO A 53 22.14 6.74 -3.19
CA PRO A 53 20.88 6.06 -3.42
C PRO A 53 20.57 5.09 -2.27
N PHE A 54 19.39 5.24 -1.66
CA PHE A 54 18.87 4.31 -0.64
C PHE A 54 17.70 3.48 -1.20
N PRO A 55 17.93 2.31 -1.80
CA PRO A 55 16.86 1.57 -2.46
C PRO A 55 15.84 1.03 -1.45
N ALA A 56 14.55 1.09 -1.81
CA ALA A 56 13.44 0.58 -0.98
C ALA A 56 13.54 -0.93 -0.75
N VAL A 57 14.15 -1.66 -1.70
CA VAL A 57 14.40 -3.09 -1.64
C VAL A 57 15.87 -3.33 -1.94
N GLU A 58 16.54 -4.11 -1.08
CA GLU A 58 17.91 -4.56 -1.33
C GLU A 58 17.87 -6.01 -1.82
N PRO A 59 18.14 -6.29 -3.11
CA PRO A 59 18.02 -7.63 -3.68
C PRO A 59 18.89 -8.69 -2.98
N GLY A 60 20.01 -8.26 -2.37
CA GLY A 60 20.89 -9.14 -1.60
C GLY A 60 20.40 -9.47 -0.18
N CYS A 61 19.32 -8.85 0.29
CA CYS A 61 18.76 -9.07 1.64
C CYS A 61 17.55 -10.00 1.67
N ALA A 62 17.20 -10.68 0.56
CA ALA A 62 16.21 -11.74 0.60
C ALA A 62 16.77 -12.88 1.48
N PRO A 63 16.15 -13.21 2.63
CA PRO A 63 16.64 -14.30 3.45
C PRO A 63 16.56 -15.59 2.63
N PRO A 64 17.62 -16.42 2.62
CA PRO A 64 17.52 -17.73 2.01
C PRO A 64 16.40 -18.51 2.69
N ALA A 65 15.69 -19.34 1.91
CA ALA A 65 14.64 -20.19 2.47
C ALA A 65 15.25 -21.05 3.58
N PHE A 66 14.75 -20.91 4.81
CA PHE A 66 15.14 -21.81 5.89
C PHE A 66 14.59 -23.20 5.56
N ALA A 67 15.49 -24.13 5.30
CA ALA A 67 15.16 -25.53 5.10
C ALA A 67 15.68 -26.32 6.29
N ARG A 68 14.77 -26.90 7.08
CA ARG A 68 15.14 -27.82 8.15
C ARG A 68 15.82 -29.05 7.51
N THR A 69 17.05 -29.32 7.93
CA THR A 69 17.80 -30.52 7.50
C THR A 69 17.70 -31.67 8.50
N PHE A 70 17.41 -31.37 9.77
CA PHE A 70 17.18 -32.38 10.79
C PHE A 70 15.84 -33.04 10.52
N ALA A 71 15.80 -34.35 10.23
CA ALA A 71 14.57 -35.11 10.06
C ALA A 71 14.64 -36.41 10.88
N HIS A 72 13.67 -36.61 11.77
CA HIS A 72 13.59 -37.77 12.63
C HIS A 72 12.90 -38.93 11.91
N THR A 73 13.45 -40.13 12.07
CA THR A 73 12.81 -41.36 11.62
C THR A 73 12.45 -42.17 12.84
N ASP A 74 11.15 -42.47 13.00
CA ASP A 74 10.66 -43.26 14.11
C ASP A 74 11.33 -44.62 14.17
N TRP A 75 11.71 -45.02 15.39
CA TRP A 75 12.14 -46.38 15.69
C TRP A 75 11.17 -47.06 16.66
N VAL A 76 11.32 -48.38 16.82
CA VAL A 76 10.47 -49.22 17.66
C VAL A 76 11.22 -49.66 18.92
N ASP A 77 10.51 -49.72 20.04
CA ASP A 77 11.06 -50.19 21.32
C ASP A 77 11.63 -51.62 21.20
N GLY A 78 12.80 -51.85 21.80
CA GLY A 78 13.44 -53.18 21.86
C GLY A 78 14.54 -53.42 20.83
N GLU A 79 14.73 -52.52 19.86
CA GLU A 79 15.91 -52.50 18.98
C GLU A 79 17.04 -51.60 19.53
N ASP A 80 16.69 -50.59 20.34
CA ASP A 80 17.62 -49.67 21.01
C ASP A 80 17.41 -49.63 22.53
N VAL A 81 18.43 -49.15 23.27
CA VAL A 81 18.42 -49.09 24.75
C VAL A 81 17.46 -48.03 25.31
N VAL A 82 16.97 -47.14 24.44
CA VAL A 82 16.14 -45.98 24.80
C VAL A 82 14.71 -46.13 24.30
N GLN A 83 13.77 -45.65 25.11
CA GLN A 83 12.33 -45.76 24.87
C GLN A 83 11.88 -44.85 23.70
N ALA A 84 11.55 -45.46 22.57
CA ALA A 84 11.00 -44.84 21.37
C ALA A 84 9.55 -44.40 21.57
N GLY A 85 8.71 -45.31 22.10
CA GLY A 85 7.28 -45.15 22.23
C GLY A 85 6.85 -44.33 23.45
N GLN A 86 5.63 -43.78 23.41
CA GLN A 86 5.05 -43.08 24.56
C GLN A 86 4.57 -44.09 25.62
N THR A 87 4.90 -43.86 26.89
CA THR A 87 4.35 -44.62 28.04
C THR A 87 3.48 -43.73 28.90
N THR A 88 2.70 -44.33 29.79
CA THR A 88 1.82 -43.60 30.71
C THR A 88 2.63 -42.68 31.61
N GLY A 89 2.55 -41.37 31.35
CA GLY A 89 3.23 -40.33 32.14
C GLY A 89 4.52 -39.77 31.54
N GLU A 90 5.08 -40.37 30.49
CA GLU A 90 6.32 -39.91 29.85
C GLU A 90 6.23 -39.88 28.32
N LEU A 91 6.71 -38.79 27.72
CA LEU A 91 6.86 -38.68 26.27
C LEU A 91 8.07 -39.53 25.83
N GLY A 92 7.85 -40.44 24.87
CA GLY A 92 8.91 -41.20 24.21
C GLY A 92 9.82 -40.32 23.35
N PHE A 93 10.99 -40.84 22.95
CA PHE A 93 11.95 -40.06 22.18
C PHE A 93 11.43 -39.67 20.79
N ASN A 94 10.63 -40.50 20.11
CA ASN A 94 10.04 -40.16 18.81
C ASN A 94 9.23 -38.87 18.89
N GLU A 95 8.33 -38.79 19.87
CA GLU A 95 7.50 -37.62 20.13
C GLU A 95 8.34 -36.38 20.49
N ARG A 96 9.43 -36.54 21.26
CA ARG A 96 10.34 -35.43 21.59
C ARG A 96 11.10 -34.92 20.37
N PHE A 97 11.55 -35.81 19.48
CA PHE A 97 12.24 -35.40 18.27
C PHE A 97 11.29 -34.76 17.25
N HIS A 98 10.07 -35.26 17.10
CA HIS A 98 9.04 -34.58 16.30
C HIS A 98 8.69 -33.19 16.83
N ARG A 99 8.68 -32.98 18.15
CA ARG A 99 8.55 -31.64 18.72
C ARG A 99 9.72 -30.72 18.36
N ILE A 100 10.95 -31.24 18.37
CA ILE A 100 12.13 -30.47 17.93
C ILE A 100 12.01 -30.10 16.45
N GLU A 101 11.54 -31.01 15.58
CA GLU A 101 11.28 -30.69 14.18
C GLU A 101 10.26 -29.56 14.02
N HIS A 102 9.15 -29.65 14.76
CA HIS A 102 8.09 -28.66 14.77
C HIS A 102 8.57 -27.29 15.27
N ASP A 103 9.38 -27.27 16.34
CA ASP A 103 9.98 -26.04 16.87
C ASP A 103 10.94 -25.40 15.86
N LEU A 104 11.73 -26.20 15.13
CA LEU A 104 12.62 -25.71 14.06
C LEU A 104 11.83 -25.13 12.87
N ASP A 105 10.73 -25.77 12.48
CA ASP A 105 9.85 -25.28 11.42
C ASP A 105 9.17 -23.95 11.81
N HIS A 106 8.79 -23.81 13.09
CA HIS A 106 8.30 -22.55 13.64
C HIS A 106 9.37 -21.46 13.67
N LEU A 107 10.60 -21.76 14.12
CA LEU A 107 11.71 -20.81 14.09
C LEU A 107 12.00 -20.30 12.67
N GLY A 108 11.94 -21.19 11.67
CA GLY A 108 12.07 -20.80 10.26
C GLY A 108 10.98 -19.81 9.82
N THR A 109 9.74 -20.06 10.23
CA THR A 109 8.59 -19.20 9.92
C THR A 109 8.71 -17.83 10.61
N ASP A 110 9.07 -17.80 11.89
CA ASP A 110 9.23 -16.57 12.67
C ASP A 110 10.39 -15.71 12.14
N LEU A 111 11.49 -16.34 11.76
CA LEU A 111 12.63 -15.66 11.14
C LEU A 111 12.24 -15.04 9.79
N ALA A 112 11.53 -15.79 8.94
CA ALA A 112 11.03 -15.29 7.65
C ALA A 112 10.08 -14.09 7.84
N LYS A 113 9.22 -14.15 8.86
CA LYS A 113 8.33 -13.05 9.23
C LYS A 113 9.12 -11.82 9.71
N ALA A 114 10.13 -12.00 10.55
CA ALA A 114 10.97 -10.91 11.04
C ALA A 114 11.70 -10.18 9.89
N PHE A 115 12.28 -10.92 8.94
CA PHE A 115 12.92 -10.33 7.76
C PHE A 115 11.91 -9.60 6.85
N SER A 116 10.70 -10.14 6.72
CA SER A 116 9.61 -9.48 5.99
C SER A 116 9.21 -8.16 6.65
N CYS A 117 9.10 -8.13 7.97
CA CYS A 117 8.84 -6.90 8.73
C CYS A 117 9.98 -5.86 8.57
N LEU A 118 11.24 -6.30 8.58
CA LEU A 118 12.39 -5.42 8.35
C LEU A 118 12.40 -4.84 6.94
N ALA A 119 12.05 -5.65 5.93
CA ALA A 119 11.92 -5.19 4.56
C ALA A 119 10.79 -4.13 4.43
N ALA A 120 9.64 -4.37 5.06
CA ALA A 120 8.53 -3.43 5.11
C ALA A 120 8.91 -2.12 5.83
N MET A 121 9.67 -2.21 6.93
CA MET A 121 10.20 -1.05 7.63
C MET A 121 11.16 -0.24 6.75
N ARG A 122 12.09 -0.91 6.04
CA ARG A 122 13.00 -0.24 5.09
C ARG A 122 12.24 0.51 4.00
N ALA A 123 11.23 -0.13 3.41
CA ALA A 123 10.38 0.50 2.41
C ALA A 123 9.63 1.73 2.98
N SER A 124 9.11 1.61 4.21
CA SER A 124 8.41 2.70 4.90
C SER A 124 9.34 3.88 5.20
N VAL A 125 10.56 3.62 5.68
CA VAL A 125 11.58 4.65 5.91
C VAL A 125 11.95 5.35 4.60
N ARG A 126 12.15 4.59 3.52
CA ARG A 126 12.44 5.18 2.21
C ARG A 126 11.31 6.10 1.74
N LYS A 127 10.05 5.70 1.94
CA LYS A 127 8.89 6.54 1.62
C LYS A 127 8.89 7.86 2.40
N LEU A 128 9.11 7.81 3.72
CA LEU A 128 9.19 9.02 4.54
C LEU A 128 10.34 9.93 4.11
N LEU A 129 11.49 9.36 3.73
CA LEU A 129 12.61 10.13 3.18
C LEU A 129 12.21 10.79 1.84
N ASP A 130 11.54 10.07 0.95
CA ASP A 130 11.04 10.67 -0.30
C ASP A 130 10.06 11.82 -0.05
N GLU A 131 9.20 11.71 0.97
CA GLU A 131 8.30 12.80 1.40
C GLU A 131 9.09 14.02 1.89
N ILE A 132 10.11 13.82 2.74
CA ILE A 132 10.99 14.90 3.22
C ILE A 132 11.71 15.58 2.05
N ARG A 133 12.27 14.79 1.13
CA ARG A 133 12.92 15.31 -0.09
C ARG A 133 11.94 16.14 -0.93
N ALA A 134 10.70 15.68 -1.05
CA ALA A 134 9.66 16.39 -1.81
C ALA A 134 9.31 17.72 -1.15
N GLU A 135 9.08 17.76 0.17
CA GLU A 135 8.76 19.00 0.88
C GLU A 135 9.90 20.02 0.82
N LEU A 136 11.16 19.59 0.97
CA LEU A 136 12.31 20.48 0.80
C LEU A 136 12.36 21.08 -0.61
N ASN A 137 12.07 20.28 -1.65
CA ASN A 137 12.00 20.77 -3.02
C ASN A 137 10.80 21.68 -3.28
N ARG A 138 9.66 21.44 -2.63
CA ARG A 138 8.48 22.31 -2.69
C ARG A 138 8.79 23.68 -2.07
N LEU A 139 9.41 23.70 -0.89
CA LEU A 139 9.85 24.93 -0.24
C LEU A 139 10.85 25.70 -1.11
N ASN A 140 11.85 25.02 -1.68
CA ASN A 140 12.81 25.65 -2.59
C ASN A 140 12.15 26.25 -3.83
N SER A 141 11.08 25.63 -4.34
CA SER A 141 10.32 26.13 -5.50
C SER A 141 9.48 27.34 -5.12
N SER A 142 8.76 27.27 -4.00
CA SER A 142 7.97 28.41 -3.48
C SER A 142 8.85 29.62 -3.19
N VAL A 143 10.03 29.43 -2.60
CA VAL A 143 11.00 30.51 -2.37
C VAL A 143 11.48 31.12 -3.70
N HIS A 144 11.79 30.28 -4.69
CA HIS A 144 12.17 30.73 -6.04
C HIS A 144 11.06 31.55 -6.70
N ASP A 145 9.83 31.06 -6.68
CA ASP A 145 8.67 31.72 -7.29
C ASP A 145 8.34 33.03 -6.57
N SER A 146 8.46 33.07 -5.25
CA SER A 146 8.26 34.29 -4.45
C SER A 146 9.28 35.39 -4.74
N GLY A 147 10.48 35.03 -5.20
CA GLY A 147 11.51 35.97 -5.66
C GLY A 147 11.30 36.49 -7.08
N ALA A 148 10.44 35.85 -7.87
CA ALA A 148 10.17 36.20 -9.27
C ALA A 148 8.89 37.05 -9.46
N ILE A 149 8.02 37.15 -8.44
CA ILE A 149 6.74 37.87 -8.53
C ILE A 149 6.86 39.29 -7.96
N THR A 150 7.21 40.26 -8.81
CA THR A 150 6.86 41.66 -8.57
C THR A 150 5.38 41.87 -8.90
N GLY A 151 4.51 41.88 -7.88
CA GLY A 151 3.24 42.64 -7.93
C GLY A 151 1.90 41.89 -8.03
N GLY A 152 1.84 40.58 -7.80
CA GLY A 152 0.57 39.83 -7.71
C GLY A 152 0.31 39.26 -6.31
N PRO A 153 -0.97 39.02 -5.90
CA PRO A 153 -1.25 38.31 -4.66
C PRO A 153 -0.62 36.92 -4.71
N LEU A 154 0.12 36.56 -3.65
CA LEU A 154 0.77 35.25 -3.48
C LEU A 154 -0.25 34.13 -3.69
N THR A 155 -0.20 33.45 -4.83
CA THR A 155 -0.83 32.14 -4.98
C THR A 155 0.10 31.13 -4.33
N ILE A 156 -0.10 30.91 -3.03
CA ILE A 156 0.44 29.72 -2.38
C ILE A 156 -0.22 28.54 -3.07
N ASP A 157 0.57 27.76 -3.80
CA ASP A 157 0.11 26.54 -4.43
C ASP A 157 -0.37 25.60 -3.30
N THR A 158 -1.69 25.52 -3.12
CA THR A 158 -2.34 24.69 -2.08
C THR A 158 -2.32 23.22 -2.43
N TYR A 159 -1.89 22.89 -3.65
CA TYR A 159 -1.67 21.53 -4.10
C TYR A 159 -0.23 21.11 -3.80
N PRO A 160 -0.02 19.95 -3.15
CA PRO A 160 1.31 19.43 -2.92
C PRO A 160 1.98 19.19 -4.28
N ASN A 161 3.04 19.95 -4.55
CA ASN A 161 3.89 19.82 -5.73
C ASN A 161 4.78 18.57 -5.55
N TYR A 162 4.14 17.40 -5.51
CA TYR A 162 4.80 16.11 -5.58
C TYR A 162 5.60 16.03 -6.88
N PRO A 163 6.84 15.53 -6.88
CA PRO A 163 7.47 15.02 -8.08
C PRO A 163 6.87 13.65 -8.44
N LEU A 164 5.54 13.53 -8.44
CA LEU A 164 4.83 12.57 -9.28
C LEU A 164 4.79 13.05 -10.74
N ALA A 165 5.39 14.19 -11.07
CA ALA A 165 5.66 14.57 -12.46
C ALA A 165 6.85 13.79 -13.08
N ALA A 166 7.74 13.22 -12.26
CA ALA A 166 8.79 12.29 -12.72
C ALA A 166 8.39 10.81 -12.56
N LEU A 167 7.33 10.56 -11.78
CA LEU A 167 6.60 9.30 -11.76
C LEU A 167 5.15 9.60 -12.17
N ASP A 168 5.01 10.26 -13.34
CA ASP A 168 3.79 10.14 -14.10
C ASP A 168 3.86 8.69 -14.56
N PHE A 169 3.43 7.76 -13.70
CA PHE A 169 3.12 6.38 -14.08
C PHE A 169 1.98 6.51 -15.06
N GLY A 170 2.31 6.98 -16.26
CA GLY A 170 1.36 7.05 -17.33
C GLY A 170 0.91 5.61 -17.61
N ARG A 171 -0.11 5.52 -18.44
CA ARG A 171 -0.91 4.32 -18.68
C ARG A 171 -0.11 3.03 -18.46
N TYR A 172 -0.51 2.25 -17.46
CA TYR A 172 -0.01 0.90 -17.29
C TYR A 172 -0.26 0.11 -18.58
N MET A 173 0.79 -0.50 -19.12
CA MET A 173 0.80 -1.18 -20.43
C MET A 173 0.75 -2.70 -20.31
N GLY A 174 0.70 -3.23 -19.08
CA GLY A 174 0.57 -4.67 -18.83
C GLY A 174 1.81 -5.25 -18.17
N THR A 175 1.72 -6.54 -17.86
CA THR A 175 2.89 -7.32 -17.43
C THR A 175 3.42 -8.15 -18.59
N THR A 176 4.74 -8.17 -18.77
CA THR A 176 5.39 -9.03 -19.77
C THR A 176 6.59 -9.75 -19.16
N MET A 177 7.20 -10.65 -19.92
CA MET A 177 8.44 -11.33 -19.54
C MET A 177 9.63 -10.57 -20.13
N PHE A 178 10.60 -10.22 -19.29
CA PHE A 178 11.88 -9.66 -19.73
C PHE A 178 13.01 -10.43 -19.03
N LEU A 179 13.84 -11.11 -19.82
CA LEU A 179 14.92 -11.98 -19.32
C LEU A 179 14.43 -13.02 -18.29
N ASP A 180 13.35 -13.74 -18.61
CA ASP A 180 12.69 -14.73 -17.75
C ASP A 180 12.15 -14.21 -16.41
N LYS A 181 12.03 -12.89 -16.25
CA LYS A 181 11.42 -12.25 -15.09
C LYS A 181 10.16 -11.51 -15.50
N LYS A 182 9.10 -11.68 -14.71
CA LYS A 182 7.86 -10.90 -14.88
C LYS A 182 8.18 -9.44 -14.61
N VAL A 183 7.80 -8.55 -15.51
CA VAL A 183 8.02 -7.10 -15.43
C VAL A 183 6.72 -6.36 -15.71
N SER A 184 6.48 -5.26 -15.01
CA SER A 184 5.38 -4.33 -15.24
C SER A 184 5.85 -3.19 -16.15
N VAL A 185 5.11 -2.95 -17.22
CA VAL A 185 5.43 -1.94 -18.24
C VAL A 185 4.52 -0.74 -18.06
N TRP A 186 5.09 0.46 -18.07
CA TRP A 186 4.39 1.72 -17.83
C TRP A 186 4.69 2.70 -18.96
N GLN A 187 3.68 3.31 -19.57
CA GLN A 187 3.87 4.33 -20.61
C GLN A 187 3.74 5.73 -20.03
N THR A 188 4.87 6.37 -19.74
CA THR A 188 4.95 7.72 -19.18
C THR A 188 5.05 8.79 -20.27
N LYS A 189 4.88 10.07 -19.92
CA LYS A 189 5.15 11.19 -20.85
C LYS A 189 6.62 11.25 -21.32
N GLN A 190 7.53 10.61 -20.61
CA GLN A 190 8.97 10.58 -20.90
C GLN A 190 9.40 9.31 -21.65
N GLY A 191 8.48 8.36 -21.89
CA GLY A 191 8.74 7.08 -22.55
C GLY A 191 8.25 5.87 -21.75
N THR A 192 8.57 4.66 -22.22
CA THR A 192 8.18 3.41 -21.57
C THR A 192 9.16 3.04 -20.47
N ILE A 193 8.67 2.77 -19.26
CA ILE A 193 9.46 2.31 -18.11
C ILE A 193 9.08 0.85 -17.82
N VAL A 194 10.10 0.01 -17.59
CA VAL A 194 9.96 -1.40 -17.25
C VAL A 194 10.43 -1.61 -15.82
N LEU A 195 9.55 -2.08 -14.94
CA LEU A 195 9.84 -2.35 -13.54
C LEU A 195 9.70 -3.86 -13.27
N PRO A 196 10.48 -4.45 -12.36
CA PRO A 196 10.23 -5.81 -11.90
C PRO A 196 8.78 -5.94 -11.43
N ALA A 197 8.04 -6.91 -11.99
CA ALA A 197 6.73 -7.24 -11.47
C ALA A 197 7.01 -8.01 -10.18
N VAL A 198 6.86 -7.32 -9.06
CA VAL A 198 6.83 -7.97 -7.75
C VAL A 198 5.77 -9.08 -7.82
N GLU A 199 6.17 -10.31 -7.49
CA GLU A 199 5.20 -11.37 -7.18
C GLU A 199 4.17 -10.76 -6.24
N THR A 200 2.93 -10.75 -6.72
CA THR A 200 1.78 -9.99 -6.22
C THR A 200 1.90 -9.61 -4.74
N VAL A 201 2.41 -8.40 -4.49
CA VAL A 201 2.16 -7.70 -3.24
C VAL A 201 0.65 -7.58 -3.17
N GLY A 202 -0.01 -8.38 -2.32
CA GLY A 202 -1.46 -8.47 -2.26
C GLY A 202 -2.10 -7.09 -2.15
N VAL A 203 -3.32 -6.93 -2.64
CA VAL A 203 -4.07 -5.66 -2.63
C VAL A 203 -4.03 -4.99 -1.27
N ASP A 204 -4.02 -5.78 -0.21
CA ASP A 204 -3.91 -5.34 1.18
C ASP A 204 -2.68 -4.48 1.49
N ALA A 205 -1.55 -4.71 0.83
CA ALA A 205 -0.33 -3.95 1.04
C ALA A 205 -0.28 -2.65 0.21
N VAL A 206 -1.09 -2.54 -0.86
CA VAL A 206 -1.21 -1.33 -1.69
C VAL A 206 -2.37 -0.44 -1.22
N ALA A 207 -3.49 -1.04 -0.84
CA ALA A 207 -4.70 -0.37 -0.40
C ALA A 207 -4.79 -0.16 1.12
N GLY A 208 -4.01 -0.93 1.90
CA GLY A 208 -4.04 -0.87 3.36
C GLY A 208 -5.42 -1.19 3.95
N THR A 209 -5.63 -0.80 5.21
CA THR A 209 -6.91 -0.90 5.92
C THR A 209 -8.05 -0.06 5.31
N LYS A 210 -7.76 0.75 4.28
CA LYS A 210 -8.68 1.75 3.70
C LYS A 210 -9.76 1.19 2.77
N LEU A 211 -9.61 -0.06 2.31
CA LEU A 211 -10.63 -0.75 1.49
C LEU A 211 -11.37 -1.84 2.26
N ARG A 212 -11.07 -2.01 3.55
CA ARG A 212 -11.63 -3.09 4.36
C ARG A 212 -12.78 -2.63 5.26
N GLY A 213 -13.06 -1.32 5.35
CA GLY A 213 -14.08 -0.81 6.25
C GLY A 213 -15.48 -1.32 5.92
N ALA A 214 -15.86 -1.32 4.64
CA ALA A 214 -17.15 -1.89 4.23
C ALA A 214 -17.26 -3.38 4.59
N GLY A 215 -16.19 -4.17 4.37
CA GLY A 215 -16.11 -5.57 4.78
C GLY A 215 -16.28 -5.78 6.28
N GLN A 216 -15.55 -5.01 7.08
CA GLN A 216 -15.56 -5.12 8.54
C GLN A 216 -16.90 -4.70 9.15
N ILE A 217 -17.54 -3.66 8.62
CA ILE A 217 -18.91 -3.29 9.05
C ILE A 217 -19.90 -4.36 8.61
N SER A 218 -19.79 -4.90 7.40
CA SER A 218 -20.65 -5.99 6.91
C SER A 218 -20.57 -7.22 7.82
N ARG A 219 -19.36 -7.62 8.22
CA ARG A 219 -19.12 -8.68 9.21
C ARG A 219 -19.84 -8.38 10.52
N TYR A 220 -19.58 -7.21 11.10
CA TYR A 220 -20.15 -6.78 12.37
C TYR A 220 -21.69 -6.85 12.38
N LEU A 221 -22.34 -6.41 11.29
CA LEU A 221 -23.81 -6.44 11.15
C LEU A 221 -24.41 -7.84 11.00
N ASN A 222 -23.59 -8.84 10.66
CA ASN A 222 -24.01 -10.23 10.52
C ASN A 222 -23.67 -11.07 11.75
N GLU A 223 -22.65 -10.67 12.51
CA GLU A 223 -22.29 -11.32 13.78
C GLU A 223 -23.14 -10.76 14.96
N ASN A 224 -23.59 -9.50 14.87
CA ASN A 224 -24.39 -8.83 15.91
C ASN A 224 -25.83 -8.56 15.45
N VAL A 225 -26.80 -9.02 16.24
CA VAL A 225 -28.23 -8.90 15.91
C VAL A 225 -28.79 -7.52 16.29
N ASP A 226 -28.18 -6.84 17.26
CA ASP A 226 -28.69 -5.59 17.85
C ASP A 226 -28.74 -4.40 16.87
N PRO A 227 -27.76 -4.19 15.96
CA PRO A 227 -27.85 -3.17 14.93
C PRO A 227 -29.09 -3.29 14.05
N ARG A 228 -29.39 -4.50 13.55
CA ARG A 228 -30.56 -4.75 12.68
C ARG A 228 -31.88 -4.63 13.43
N ARG A 229 -31.91 -4.93 14.74
CA ARG A 229 -33.09 -4.71 15.59
C ARG A 229 -33.36 -3.23 15.86
N ARG A 230 -32.30 -2.46 16.10
CA ARG A 230 -32.41 -1.03 16.43
C ARG A 230 -32.73 -0.19 15.20
N PHE A 231 -32.18 -0.57 14.05
CA PHE A 231 -32.36 0.11 12.77
C PHE A 231 -32.97 -0.83 11.72
N PRO A 232 -34.27 -1.18 11.84
CA PRO A 232 -34.94 -2.06 10.89
C PRO A 232 -35.24 -1.38 9.54
N GLN A 233 -35.07 -0.06 9.46
CA GLN A 233 -35.35 0.78 8.30
C GLN A 233 -34.21 1.80 8.15
N GLN A 234 -34.55 3.06 7.91
CA GLN A 234 -33.60 4.15 7.70
C GLN A 234 -32.57 4.25 8.83
N VAL A 235 -31.32 4.47 8.44
CA VAL A 235 -30.16 4.62 9.34
C VAL A 235 -29.63 6.03 9.22
N ARG A 236 -29.52 6.75 10.34
CA ARG A 236 -28.76 7.99 10.41
C ARG A 236 -27.39 7.72 11.04
N ILE A 237 -26.33 8.26 10.44
CA ILE A 237 -24.95 7.99 10.89
C ILE A 237 -24.68 8.53 12.29
N ASP A 238 -25.15 9.74 12.58
CA ASP A 238 -25.01 10.34 13.91
C ASP A 238 -25.62 9.45 15.01
N GLU A 239 -26.81 8.90 14.76
CA GLU A 239 -27.47 7.98 15.68
C GLU A 239 -26.76 6.62 15.77
N PHE A 240 -26.35 6.05 14.63
CA PHE A 240 -25.67 4.75 14.59
C PHE A 240 -24.34 4.81 15.33
N VAL A 241 -23.51 5.83 15.05
CA VAL A 241 -22.21 6.04 15.71
C VAL A 241 -22.38 6.36 17.20
N ARG A 242 -23.47 7.04 17.60
CA ARG A 242 -23.74 7.29 19.02
C ARG A 242 -24.03 6.00 19.78
N VAL A 243 -24.71 5.03 19.16
CA VAL A 243 -25.11 3.78 19.82
C VAL A 243 -24.02 2.72 19.73
N PHE A 244 -23.45 2.51 18.54
CA PHE A 244 -22.54 1.40 18.24
C PHE A 244 -21.09 1.85 17.98
N GLY A 245 -20.80 3.15 18.00
CA GLY A 245 -19.52 3.68 17.54
C GLY A 245 -18.29 3.27 18.35
N GLU A 246 -18.47 2.91 19.62
CA GLU A 246 -17.39 2.44 20.49
C GLU A 246 -17.17 0.93 20.43
N GLU A 247 -17.95 0.20 19.64
CA GLU A 247 -17.77 -1.24 19.49
C GLU A 247 -16.55 -1.55 18.62
N GLU A 248 -15.78 -2.55 19.05
CA GLU A 248 -14.56 -2.99 18.40
C GLU A 248 -14.87 -4.00 17.28
N LEU A 249 -14.27 -3.78 16.12
CA LEU A 249 -14.37 -4.66 14.95
C LEU A 249 -13.33 -5.79 15.03
N ALA A 250 -13.47 -6.79 14.17
CA ALA A 250 -12.56 -7.94 14.15
C ALA A 250 -11.10 -7.57 13.83
N ASP A 251 -10.86 -6.39 13.23
CA ASP A 251 -9.53 -5.85 12.95
C ASP A 251 -9.01 -4.88 14.04
N GLY A 252 -9.70 -4.77 15.18
CA GLY A 252 -9.32 -3.94 16.33
C GLY A 252 -9.62 -2.45 16.20
N ARG A 253 -10.25 -2.02 15.09
CA ARG A 253 -10.74 -0.63 14.95
C ARG A 253 -12.12 -0.47 15.56
N ASN A 254 -12.46 0.74 15.97
CA ASN A 254 -13.82 1.06 16.40
C ASN A 254 -14.73 1.35 15.20
N VAL A 255 -16.01 0.98 15.33
CA VAL A 255 -17.07 1.30 14.34
C VAL A 255 -17.05 2.78 13.96
N ARG A 256 -16.89 3.68 14.95
CA ARG A 256 -16.78 5.13 14.73
C ARG A 256 -15.68 5.50 13.75
N ASP A 257 -14.50 4.88 13.87
CA ASP A 257 -13.34 5.24 13.05
C ASP A 257 -13.51 4.81 11.61
N VAL A 258 -14.16 3.66 11.38
CA VAL A 258 -14.47 3.17 10.04
C VAL A 258 -15.54 4.04 9.38
N LEU A 259 -16.58 4.42 10.12
CA LEU A 259 -17.68 5.22 9.58
C LEU A 259 -17.34 6.70 9.34
N LYS A 260 -16.16 7.20 9.75
CA LYS A 260 -15.67 8.55 9.43
C LYS A 260 -15.57 8.83 7.92
N ALA A 261 -15.52 7.80 7.08
CA ALA A 261 -15.54 7.96 5.63
C ALA A 261 -16.91 8.46 5.11
N LEU A 262 -17.99 8.23 5.85
CA LEU A 262 -19.33 8.69 5.53
C LEU A 262 -19.57 10.13 6.03
N PRO A 263 -20.52 10.88 5.44
CA PRO A 263 -20.92 12.18 5.98
C PRO A 263 -21.53 12.02 7.37
N ALA A 264 -21.22 12.94 8.28
CA ALA A 264 -21.73 12.91 9.65
C ALA A 264 -23.27 13.04 9.72
N ASP A 265 -23.87 13.72 8.75
CA ASP A 265 -25.31 13.90 8.57
C ASP A 265 -25.94 12.90 7.58
N GLY A 266 -25.19 11.86 7.18
CA GLY A 266 -25.63 10.85 6.24
C GLY A 266 -26.88 10.09 6.70
N VAL A 267 -27.82 9.90 5.79
CA VAL A 267 -29.05 9.14 6.00
C VAL A 267 -29.17 8.08 4.91
N TYR A 268 -29.33 6.82 5.31
CA TYR A 268 -29.36 5.66 4.42
C TYR A 268 -30.66 4.91 4.54
N GLU A 269 -31.16 4.35 3.44
CA GLU A 269 -32.43 3.60 3.40
C GLU A 269 -32.45 2.44 4.42
N ASN A 270 -31.31 1.76 4.57
CA ASN A 270 -31.09 0.66 5.50
C ASN A 270 -29.58 0.45 5.75
N LEU A 271 -29.25 -0.50 6.62
CA LEU A 271 -27.86 -0.81 6.98
C LEU A 271 -27.03 -1.34 5.80
N ASP A 272 -27.66 -2.10 4.89
CA ASP A 272 -26.97 -2.64 3.72
C ASP A 272 -26.63 -1.52 2.72
N ALA A 273 -27.53 -0.54 2.54
CA ALA A 273 -27.28 0.68 1.76
C ALA A 273 -26.15 1.55 2.36
N MET A 274 -26.03 1.59 3.69
CA MET A 274 -24.92 2.26 4.37
C MET A 274 -23.57 1.59 4.09
N VAL A 275 -23.52 0.25 4.14
CA VAL A 275 -22.30 -0.52 3.79
C VAL A 275 -21.93 -0.30 2.32
N VAL A 276 -22.93 -0.26 1.44
CA VAL A 276 -22.74 0.06 0.02
C VAL A 276 -22.16 1.47 -0.15
N GLU A 277 -22.71 2.52 0.47
CA GLU A 277 -22.10 3.86 0.35
C GLU A 277 -20.68 3.89 0.92
N LEU A 278 -20.42 3.20 2.04
CA LEU A 278 -19.09 3.14 2.63
C LEU A 278 -18.07 2.58 1.63
N GLY A 279 -18.39 1.46 0.97
CA GLY A 279 -17.53 0.89 -0.07
C GLY A 279 -17.35 1.82 -1.28
N GLU A 280 -18.37 2.56 -1.69
CA GLU A 280 -18.25 3.56 -2.79
C GLU A 280 -17.27 4.68 -2.42
N ARG A 281 -17.31 5.15 -1.18
CA ARG A 281 -16.39 6.19 -0.69
C ARG A 281 -14.97 5.69 -0.50
N GLU A 282 -14.80 4.48 0.03
CA GLU A 282 -13.50 3.80 0.09
C GLU A 282 -12.90 3.65 -1.31
N ALA A 283 -13.68 3.17 -2.27
CA ALA A 283 -13.26 3.07 -3.66
C ALA A 283 -12.96 4.44 -4.29
N ALA A 284 -13.77 5.46 -4.02
CA ALA A 284 -13.52 6.83 -4.48
C ALA A 284 -12.21 7.42 -3.91
N MET A 285 -11.91 7.19 -2.63
CA MET A 285 -10.65 7.62 -2.03
C MET A 285 -9.44 6.98 -2.72
N VAL A 286 -9.53 5.71 -3.10
CA VAL A 286 -8.47 5.03 -3.85
C VAL A 286 -8.39 5.54 -5.28
N ARG A 287 -9.52 5.76 -5.96
CA ARG A 287 -9.56 6.33 -7.32
C ARG A 287 -8.94 7.72 -7.41
N THR A 288 -9.09 8.55 -6.38
CA THR A 288 -8.51 9.90 -6.32
C THR A 288 -7.06 9.92 -5.83
N THR A 289 -6.55 8.77 -5.36
CA THR A 289 -5.14 8.63 -4.96
C THR A 289 -4.29 8.26 -6.17
N THR A 290 -3.43 9.16 -6.62
CA THR A 290 -2.55 8.96 -7.79
C THR A 290 -1.75 7.66 -7.69
N GLY A 291 -1.85 6.80 -8.70
CA GLY A 291 -1.13 5.52 -8.79
C GLY A 291 -1.78 4.35 -8.03
N ALA A 292 -2.74 4.60 -7.13
CA ALA A 292 -3.35 3.54 -6.33
C ALA A 292 -4.21 2.57 -7.18
N PRO A 293 -5.04 3.00 -8.15
CA PRO A 293 -5.80 2.08 -9.01
C PRO A 293 -4.89 1.14 -9.81
N ALA A 294 -3.78 1.66 -10.35
CA ALA A 294 -2.84 0.87 -11.15
C ALA A 294 -2.05 -0.13 -10.27
N ALA A 295 -1.70 0.26 -9.05
CA ALA A 295 -1.06 -0.64 -8.11
C ALA A 295 -2.01 -1.73 -7.59
N VAL A 296 -3.30 -1.43 -7.41
CA VAL A 296 -4.33 -2.44 -7.10
C VAL A 296 -4.53 -3.39 -8.27
N ALA A 297 -4.63 -2.89 -9.51
CA ALA A 297 -4.73 -3.73 -10.71
C ALA A 297 -3.52 -4.67 -10.87
N ALA A 298 -2.30 -4.15 -10.64
CA ALA A 298 -1.08 -4.95 -10.67
C ALA A 298 -1.05 -6.03 -9.58
N ALA A 299 -1.48 -5.70 -8.36
CA ALA A 299 -1.59 -6.63 -7.23
C ALA A 299 -2.60 -7.76 -7.49
N LEU A 300 -3.69 -7.45 -8.21
CA LEU A 300 -4.72 -8.40 -8.62
C LEU A 300 -4.35 -9.22 -9.86
N GLY A 301 -3.16 -9.02 -10.43
CA GLY A 301 -2.74 -9.70 -11.66
C GLY A 301 -3.61 -9.36 -12.86
N VAL A 302 -4.34 -8.25 -12.83
CA VAL A 302 -5.21 -7.77 -13.90
C VAL A 302 -4.29 -7.22 -15.00
N ASP A 303 -4.00 -8.06 -15.99
CA ASP A 303 -3.22 -7.68 -17.17
C ASP A 303 -4.05 -6.72 -18.04
N THR A 304 -3.41 -5.92 -18.90
CA THR A 304 -4.08 -4.86 -19.69
C THR A 304 -5.19 -5.31 -20.65
N ALA A 305 -5.47 -6.61 -20.74
CA ALA A 305 -6.62 -7.15 -21.46
C ALA A 305 -7.92 -7.04 -20.64
N LEU A 306 -7.84 -6.98 -19.31
CA LEU A 306 -8.99 -6.85 -18.43
C LEU A 306 -9.27 -5.37 -18.17
N GLN A 307 -10.44 -4.90 -18.60
CA GLN A 307 -10.83 -3.49 -18.47
C GLN A 307 -11.32 -3.17 -17.05
N SER A 308 -11.52 -4.20 -16.20
CA SER A 308 -12.05 -4.04 -14.86
C SER A 308 -11.45 -4.95 -13.80
N VAL A 309 -11.32 -4.42 -12.59
CA VAL A 309 -11.00 -5.16 -11.35
C VAL A 309 -11.98 -6.31 -11.10
N ALA A 310 -13.21 -6.21 -11.57
CA ALA A 310 -14.21 -7.28 -11.46
C ALA A 310 -13.79 -8.57 -12.16
N GLU A 311 -12.96 -8.50 -13.19
CA GLU A 311 -12.49 -9.66 -13.94
C GLU A 311 -11.27 -10.34 -13.29
N GLY A 312 -10.69 -9.73 -12.24
CA GLY A 312 -9.56 -10.27 -11.50
C GLY A 312 -9.91 -11.60 -10.82
N ASP A 313 -8.91 -12.49 -10.70
CA ASP A 313 -9.08 -13.83 -10.13
C ASP A 313 -9.28 -13.76 -8.61
N VAL A 314 -10.31 -14.45 -8.10
CA VAL A 314 -10.58 -14.55 -6.65
C VAL A 314 -9.40 -15.14 -5.87
N ALA A 315 -8.56 -15.94 -6.53
CA ALA A 315 -7.33 -16.50 -5.96
C ALA A 315 -6.34 -15.41 -5.52
N THR A 316 -6.44 -14.19 -6.05
CA THR A 316 -5.55 -13.07 -5.70
C THR A 316 -5.98 -12.30 -4.45
N LEU A 317 -7.19 -12.54 -3.93
CA LEU A 317 -7.71 -11.85 -2.73
C LEU A 317 -7.08 -12.37 -1.43
N THR A 318 -5.93 -11.81 -1.03
CA THR A 318 -5.22 -12.23 0.20
C THR A 318 -6.02 -12.03 1.49
N ALA A 319 -7.05 -11.17 1.49
CA ALA A 319 -8.00 -11.02 2.58
C ALA A 319 -8.87 -12.27 2.80
N VAL A 320 -9.01 -13.13 1.78
CA VAL A 320 -9.76 -14.38 1.84
C VAL A 320 -8.77 -15.53 2.13
N PRO A 321 -9.00 -16.35 3.17
CA PRO A 321 -8.14 -17.48 3.49
C PRO A 321 -7.93 -18.41 2.28
N THR A 322 -6.72 -18.95 2.12
CA THR A 322 -6.36 -19.81 0.97
C THR A 322 -7.33 -20.96 0.72
N ARG A 323 -7.81 -21.63 1.78
CA ARG A 323 -8.81 -22.71 1.65
C ARG A 323 -10.17 -22.21 1.16
N ALA A 324 -10.59 -21.03 1.59
CA ALA A 324 -11.84 -20.41 1.13
C ALA A 324 -11.75 -19.98 -0.34
N ARG A 325 -10.61 -19.40 -0.77
CA ARG A 325 -10.36 -19.10 -2.19
C ARG A 325 -10.44 -20.34 -3.08
N ALA A 326 -9.82 -21.43 -2.64
CA ALA A 326 -9.86 -22.70 -3.37
C ALA A 326 -11.29 -23.28 -3.46
N ALA A 327 -12.08 -23.16 -2.38
CA ALA A 327 -13.48 -23.57 -2.37
C ALA A 327 -14.36 -22.73 -3.31
N LEU A 328 -14.16 -21.40 -3.35
CA LEU A 328 -14.85 -20.50 -4.28
C LEU A 328 -14.57 -20.90 -5.73
N ALA A 329 -13.29 -21.04 -6.09
CA ALA A 329 -12.88 -21.43 -7.45
C ALA A 329 -13.45 -22.81 -7.84
N LYS A 330 -13.38 -23.80 -6.94
CA LYS A 330 -13.94 -25.14 -7.17
C LYS A 330 -15.46 -25.13 -7.38
N SER A 331 -16.16 -24.18 -6.76
CA SER A 331 -17.61 -23.99 -6.93
C SER A 331 -17.97 -23.02 -8.06
N GLY A 332 -17.01 -22.66 -8.92
CA GLY A 332 -17.23 -21.86 -10.13
C GLY A 332 -17.22 -20.34 -9.93
N VAL A 333 -16.85 -19.87 -8.73
CA VAL A 333 -16.66 -18.45 -8.41
C VAL A 333 -15.19 -18.13 -8.63
N ASN A 334 -14.84 -17.77 -9.85
CA ASN A 334 -13.45 -17.60 -10.27
C ASN A 334 -13.00 -16.14 -10.26
N THR A 335 -13.94 -15.20 -10.29
CA THR A 335 -13.64 -13.76 -10.40
C THR A 335 -14.13 -12.96 -9.19
N ILE A 336 -13.51 -11.80 -8.96
CA ILE A 336 -13.90 -10.84 -7.92
C ILE A 336 -15.33 -10.34 -8.17
N GLY A 337 -15.71 -10.11 -9.43
CA GLY A 337 -17.06 -9.71 -9.81
C GLY A 337 -18.10 -10.77 -9.46
N GLN A 338 -17.82 -12.05 -9.76
CA GLN A 338 -18.69 -13.15 -9.36
C GLN A 338 -18.84 -13.24 -7.84
N LEU A 339 -17.77 -13.04 -7.08
CA LEU A 339 -17.85 -13.01 -5.61
C LEU A 339 -18.69 -11.81 -5.13
N ALA A 340 -18.54 -10.65 -5.74
CA ALA A 340 -19.27 -9.42 -5.37
C ALA A 340 -20.78 -9.51 -5.60
N GLU A 341 -21.23 -10.33 -6.56
CA GLU A 341 -22.65 -10.56 -6.86
C GLU A 341 -23.31 -11.60 -5.96
N LEU A 342 -22.53 -12.42 -5.24
CA LEU A 342 -23.09 -13.47 -4.40
C LEU A 342 -23.60 -12.93 -3.07
N PRO A 343 -24.77 -13.39 -2.59
CA PRO A 343 -25.18 -13.14 -1.21
C PRO A 343 -24.30 -13.96 -0.25
N ALA A 344 -24.08 -13.43 0.97
CA ALA A 344 -23.21 -14.05 1.97
C ALA A 344 -23.67 -15.48 2.32
N GLU A 345 -24.98 -15.74 2.33
CA GLU A 345 -25.57 -17.06 2.58
C GLU A 345 -25.12 -18.09 1.54
N ARG A 346 -24.99 -17.67 0.27
CA ARG A 346 -24.51 -18.56 -0.79
C ARG A 346 -23.03 -18.85 -0.63
N VAL A 347 -22.23 -17.87 -0.24
CA VAL A 347 -20.81 -18.05 0.07
C VAL A 347 -20.61 -19.01 1.24
N VAL A 348 -21.37 -18.87 2.34
CA VAL A 348 -21.36 -19.82 3.46
C VAL A 348 -21.74 -21.24 3.00
N SER A 349 -22.74 -21.36 2.11
CA SER A 349 -23.14 -22.66 1.56
C SER A 349 -22.01 -23.32 0.76
N ILE A 350 -21.31 -22.54 -0.08
CA ILE A 350 -20.13 -23.01 -0.83
C ILE A 350 -19.02 -23.47 0.13
N MET A 351 -18.78 -22.74 1.22
CA MET A 351 -17.78 -23.12 2.22
C MET A 351 -18.15 -24.45 2.89
N LYS A 352 -19.41 -24.63 3.29
CA LYS A 352 -19.91 -25.89 3.87
C LYS A 352 -19.81 -27.07 2.91
N GLU A 353 -20.22 -26.89 1.65
CA GLU A 353 -20.13 -27.90 0.58
C GLU A 353 -18.67 -28.38 0.38
N ASN A 354 -17.69 -27.50 0.60
CA ASN A 354 -16.28 -27.78 0.45
C ASN A 354 -15.54 -28.04 1.78
N GLN A 355 -16.26 -28.24 2.89
CA GLN A 355 -15.68 -28.51 4.22
C GLN A 355 -14.72 -27.41 4.72
N VAL A 356 -14.97 -26.16 4.35
CA VAL A 356 -14.24 -24.99 4.83
C VAL A 356 -15.05 -24.33 5.95
N GLY A 357 -14.42 -24.08 7.09
CA GLY A 357 -15.03 -23.33 8.18
C GLY A 357 -15.09 -21.84 7.84
N ALA A 358 -16.29 -21.28 7.73
CA ALA A 358 -16.52 -19.84 7.56
C ALA A 358 -17.85 -19.45 8.23
N SER A 359 -17.84 -18.34 8.97
CA SER A 359 -19.04 -17.75 9.57
C SER A 359 -19.83 -16.94 8.53
N MET A 360 -21.05 -16.53 8.88
CA MET A 360 -21.80 -15.54 8.09
C MET A 360 -21.06 -14.20 8.04
N GLY A 361 -20.39 -13.83 9.13
CA GLY A 361 -19.56 -12.63 9.19
C GLY A 361 -18.39 -12.67 8.22
N ASP A 362 -17.67 -13.80 8.16
CA ASP A 362 -16.55 -13.99 7.22
C ASP A 362 -17.02 -13.85 5.77
N ALA A 363 -18.13 -14.52 5.42
CA ALA A 363 -18.70 -14.46 4.07
C ALA A 363 -19.17 -13.04 3.71
N ALA A 364 -19.81 -12.34 4.66
CA ALA A 364 -20.28 -10.97 4.48
C ALA A 364 -19.10 -9.99 4.32
N GLU A 365 -18.00 -10.21 5.03
CA GLU A 365 -16.75 -9.45 4.88
C GLU A 365 -16.18 -9.60 3.48
N TRP A 366 -15.99 -10.84 3.01
CA TRP A 366 -15.38 -11.12 1.71
C TRP A 366 -16.21 -10.58 0.55
N THR A 367 -17.53 -10.70 0.66
CA THR A 367 -18.47 -10.20 -0.36
C THR A 367 -18.44 -8.67 -0.43
N ALA A 368 -18.56 -7.98 0.71
CA ALA A 368 -18.53 -6.52 0.73
C ALA A 368 -17.15 -5.95 0.35
N TYR A 369 -16.07 -6.66 0.67
CA TYR A 369 -14.73 -6.32 0.19
C TYR A 369 -14.65 -6.45 -1.34
N ALA A 370 -15.13 -7.55 -1.92
CA ALA A 370 -15.18 -7.73 -3.37
C ALA A 370 -16.01 -6.64 -4.06
N GLN A 371 -17.19 -6.30 -3.52
CA GLN A 371 -18.01 -5.18 -4.01
C GLN A 371 -17.29 -3.83 -3.96
N THR A 372 -16.48 -3.60 -2.94
CA THR A 372 -15.66 -2.38 -2.85
C THR A 372 -14.59 -2.35 -3.93
N LEU A 373 -13.96 -3.49 -4.21
CA LEU A 373 -12.94 -3.62 -5.26
C LEU A 373 -13.52 -3.40 -6.66
N THR A 374 -14.70 -3.93 -6.98
CA THR A 374 -15.32 -3.73 -8.30
C THR A 374 -15.65 -2.27 -8.62
N ARG A 375 -15.70 -1.40 -7.60
CA ARG A 375 -15.96 0.04 -7.76
C ARG A 375 -14.72 0.88 -8.08
N LEU A 376 -13.53 0.27 -8.07
CA LEU A 376 -12.27 0.94 -8.41
C LEU A 376 -12.11 1.23 -9.91
N ARG A 377 -12.96 0.61 -10.75
CA ARG A 377 -12.82 0.35 -12.20
C ARG A 377 -11.98 -0.87 -12.49
#